data_AF-A0A128A0W3-F1
#
_entry.id   AF-A0A128A0W3-F1
#
_cell.length_a   1.000
_cell.length_b   1.000
_cell.length_c   1.000
_cell.angle_alpha   90.00
_cell.angle_beta   90.00
_cell.angle_gamma   90.00
#
_symmetry.space_group_name_H-M   'P 1'
#
loop_
_entity.id
_entity.type
_entity.pdbx_description
1 polymer ?
#
loop_
_entity_poly.entity_id
_entity_poly.type
_entity_poly.pdbx_seq_one_letter_code
_entity_poly.pdbx_strand_id
1 'polypeptide(L)'
;MVIPQIVSRSFLSRQNDLLFIASILAVLGTSGVLVGGIWDSASHALKIPDSFWTIQHVTVYTGVSIVAFSAAFGTMLSLKNRKIIIGMILLLAGSAMQLGGGYVDYNFHTIYGIDGLVTSSHLTIESGLLLTSIGGFLTLAKFGYTKTRKLVPFAILNVIFSTTWIGFNLSLLVGATMLCIPVYDLFSSGCSVM
;
A
#
# COMPACT_ATOMS: atom_id res chain seq x y z
N MET A 1 -32.85 11.41 33.64
CA MET A 1 -32.59 10.78 32.33
C MET A 1 -31.25 11.23 31.72
N VAL A 2 -30.16 11.34 32.51
CA VAL A 2 -28.89 11.96 32.07
C VAL A 2 -27.75 10.93 31.93
N ILE A 3 -27.77 9.88 32.76
CA ILE A 3 -26.74 8.82 32.79
C ILE A 3 -26.64 8.04 31.46
N PRO A 4 -27.74 7.63 30.78
CA PRO A 4 -27.63 6.88 29.52
C PRO A 4 -26.98 7.70 28.39
N GLN A 5 -27.20 9.02 28.38
CA GLN A 5 -26.63 9.93 27.38
C GLN A 5 -25.13 10.15 27.58
N ILE A 6 -24.65 10.23 28.83
CA ILE A 6 -23.22 10.37 29.14
C ILE A 6 -22.44 9.11 28.75
N VAL A 7 -22.98 7.93 29.08
CA VAL A 7 -22.36 6.64 28.74
C VAL A 7 -22.27 6.47 27.21
N SER A 8 -23.33 6.80 26.48
CA SER A 8 -23.34 6.75 25.01
C SER A 8 -22.32 7.70 24.37
N ARG A 9 -22.16 8.92 24.90
CA ARG A 9 -21.18 9.89 24.38
C ARG A 9 -19.74 9.45 24.63
N SER A 10 -19.45 8.91 25.82
CA SER A 10 -18.13 8.38 26.17
C SER A 10 -17.73 7.20 25.27
N PHE A 11 -18.65 6.25 25.04
CA PHE A 11 -18.42 5.12 24.14
C PHE A 11 -18.15 5.57 22.69
N LEU A 12 -18.97 6.49 22.17
CA LEU A 12 -18.81 7.02 20.81
C LEU A 12 -17.48 7.77 20.64
N SER A 13 -17.06 8.54 21.64
CA SER A 13 -15.75 9.21 21.63
C SER A 13 -14.61 8.20 21.57
N ARG A 14 -14.66 7.16 22.40
CA ARG A 14 -13.63 6.11 22.43
C ARG A 14 -13.54 5.35 21.10
N GLN A 15 -14.68 5.05 20.49
CA GLN A 15 -14.74 4.43 19.16
C GLN A 15 -14.10 5.34 18.09
N ASN A 16 -14.39 6.64 18.13
CA ASN A 16 -13.80 7.60 17.20
C ASN A 16 -12.27 7.73 17.36
N ASP A 17 -11.76 7.67 18.59
CA ASP A 17 -10.31 7.69 18.84
C ASP A 17 -9.63 6.40 18.37
N LEU A 18 -10.25 5.24 18.58
CA LEU A 18 -9.73 3.96 18.06
C LEU A 18 -9.70 3.94 16.52
N LEU A 19 -10.75 4.45 15.87
CA LEU A 19 -10.77 4.60 14.41
C LEU A 19 -9.70 5.57 13.90
N PHE A 20 -9.45 6.63 14.66
CA PHE A 20 -8.39 7.56 14.33
C PHE A 20 -7.03 6.86 14.39
N ILE A 21 -6.73 6.14 15.48
CA ILE A 21 -5.48 5.36 15.63
C ILE A 21 -5.32 4.36 14.48
N ALA A 22 -6.37 3.60 14.15
CA ALA A 22 -6.36 2.68 13.00
C ALA A 22 -6.02 3.40 11.68
N SER A 23 -6.52 4.62 11.49
CA SER A 23 -6.20 5.42 10.31
C SER A 23 -4.74 5.88 10.27
N ILE A 24 -4.16 6.23 11.43
CA ILE A 24 -2.73 6.57 11.53
C ILE A 24 -1.90 5.35 11.13
N LEU A 25 -2.18 4.19 11.74
CA LEU A 25 -1.44 2.96 11.48
C LEU A 25 -1.56 2.53 10.02
N ALA A 26 -2.73 2.67 9.40
CA ALA A 26 -2.93 2.40 7.98
C ALA A 26 -2.06 3.32 7.09
N VAL A 27 -2.01 4.63 7.37
CA VAL A 27 -1.19 5.57 6.59
C VAL A 27 0.30 5.27 6.76
N LEU A 28 0.76 5.06 8.00
CA LEU A 28 2.17 4.76 8.29
C LEU A 28 2.59 3.38 7.75
N GLY A 29 1.72 2.38 7.85
CA GLY A 29 1.94 1.06 7.27
C GLY A 29 2.08 1.14 5.75
N THR A 30 1.21 1.92 5.08
CA THR A 30 1.31 2.17 3.64
C THR A 30 2.61 2.89 3.27
N SER A 31 3.05 3.87 4.07
CA SER A 31 4.36 4.50 3.87
C SER A 31 5.51 3.51 4.06
N GLY A 32 5.38 2.58 5.01
CA GLY A 32 6.34 1.48 5.21
C GLY A 32 6.42 0.54 4.01
N VAL A 33 5.28 0.19 3.41
CA VAL A 33 5.24 -0.56 2.14
C VAL A 33 5.99 0.19 1.05
N LEU A 34 5.72 1.47 0.86
CA LEU A 34 6.41 2.28 -0.16
C LEU A 34 7.92 2.29 0.04
N VAL A 35 8.40 2.55 1.26
CA VAL A 35 9.84 2.54 1.56
C VAL A 35 10.44 1.15 1.32
N GLY A 36 9.76 0.09 1.75
CA GLY A 36 10.16 -1.29 1.51
C GLY A 36 10.25 -1.62 0.03
N GLY A 37 9.24 -1.24 -0.75
CA GLY A 37 9.20 -1.46 -2.20
C GLY A 37 10.29 -0.70 -2.94
N ILE A 38 10.57 0.57 -2.58
CA ILE A 38 11.71 1.32 -3.17
C ILE A 38 13.02 0.60 -2.88
N TRP A 39 13.21 0.15 -1.64
CA TRP A 39 14.42 -0.56 -1.25
C TRP A 39 14.54 -1.90 -1.97
N ASP A 40 13.45 -2.63 -2.13
CA ASP A 40 13.38 -3.88 -2.86
C ASP A 40 13.76 -3.71 -4.34
N SER A 41 13.10 -2.77 -5.03
CA SER A 41 13.41 -2.44 -6.43
C SER A 41 14.86 -1.98 -6.61
N ALA A 42 15.39 -1.17 -5.68
CA ALA A 42 16.80 -0.77 -5.72
C ALA A 42 17.75 -1.97 -5.55
N SER A 43 17.36 -2.95 -4.73
CA SER A 43 18.16 -4.17 -4.49
C SER A 43 18.17 -5.07 -5.71
N HIS A 44 17.03 -5.20 -6.40
CA HIS A 44 16.94 -5.89 -7.69
C HIS A 44 17.78 -5.20 -8.77
N ALA A 45 17.76 -3.87 -8.85
CA ALA A 45 18.62 -3.12 -9.77
C ALA A 45 20.12 -3.38 -9.52
N LEU A 46 20.51 -3.61 -8.26
CA LEU A 46 21.85 -3.98 -7.84
C LEU A 46 22.17 -5.48 -7.96
N LYS A 47 21.22 -6.30 -8.46
CA LYS A 47 21.34 -7.76 -8.60
C LYS A 47 21.70 -8.47 -7.29
N ILE A 48 21.23 -7.92 -6.17
CA ILE A 48 21.37 -8.57 -4.87
C ILE A 48 20.53 -9.85 -4.89
N PRO A 49 21.05 -11.00 -4.42
CA PRO A 49 20.31 -12.25 -4.40
C PRO A 49 18.97 -12.11 -3.69
N ASP A 50 17.90 -12.54 -4.36
CA ASP A 50 16.55 -12.45 -3.84
C ASP A 50 16.10 -13.75 -3.15
N SER A 51 15.25 -13.61 -2.14
CA SER A 51 14.56 -14.69 -1.48
C SER A 51 13.26 -14.17 -0.88
N PHE A 52 12.31 -15.06 -0.58
CA PHE A 52 11.05 -14.66 0.05
C PHE A 52 11.23 -13.90 1.38
N TRP A 53 12.35 -14.10 2.08
CA TRP A 53 12.61 -13.51 3.40
C TRP A 53 13.74 -12.46 3.41
N THR A 54 13.98 -11.78 2.29
CA THR A 54 14.89 -10.63 2.27
C THR A 54 14.39 -9.54 3.23
N ILE A 55 15.30 -8.71 3.74
CA ILE A 55 14.94 -7.65 4.70
C ILE A 55 14.01 -6.60 4.08
N GLN A 56 14.11 -6.42 2.77
CA GLN A 56 13.27 -5.56 1.93
C GLN A 56 11.84 -6.13 1.90
N HIS A 57 11.66 -7.40 1.53
CA HIS A 57 10.38 -8.09 1.60
C HIS A 57 9.77 -8.08 3.00
N VAL A 58 10.56 -8.34 4.05
CA VAL A 58 10.07 -8.28 5.44
C VAL A 58 9.56 -6.88 5.79
N THR A 59 10.20 -5.82 5.29
CA THR A 59 9.74 -4.43 5.48
C THR A 59 8.39 -4.21 4.80
N VAL A 60 8.23 -4.68 3.55
CA VAL A 60 6.96 -4.64 2.80
C VAL A 60 5.87 -5.42 3.54
N TYR A 61 6.15 -6.66 3.93
CA TYR A 61 5.21 -7.55 4.64
C TYR A 61 4.76 -6.99 5.98
N THR A 62 5.68 -6.36 6.70
CA THR A 62 5.36 -5.68 7.96
C THR A 62 4.43 -4.49 7.70
N GLY A 63 4.73 -3.66 6.70
CA GLY A 63 3.90 -2.54 6.30
C GLY A 63 2.48 -2.97 5.94
N VAL A 64 2.33 -3.92 5.01
CA VAL A 64 1.01 -4.41 4.57
C VAL A 64 0.25 -5.11 5.70
N SER A 65 0.94 -5.82 6.60
CA SER A 65 0.31 -6.44 7.78
C SER A 65 -0.28 -5.39 8.71
N ILE A 66 0.46 -4.31 9.00
CA ILE A 66 -0.05 -3.18 9.79
C ILE A 66 -1.30 -2.58 9.13
N VAL A 67 -1.29 -2.41 7.81
CA VAL A 67 -2.46 -1.91 7.06
C VAL A 67 -3.65 -2.86 7.19
N ALA A 68 -3.44 -4.16 6.94
CA ALA A 68 -4.49 -5.18 7.00
C ALA A 68 -5.15 -5.26 8.39
N PHE A 69 -4.36 -5.33 9.46
CA PHE A 69 -4.88 -5.37 10.82
C PHE A 69 -5.63 -4.08 11.20
N SER A 70 -5.08 -2.93 10.82
CA SER A 70 -5.71 -1.63 11.07
C SER A 70 -7.07 -1.52 10.36
N ALA A 71 -7.14 -1.98 9.11
CA ALA A 71 -8.34 -1.94 8.29
C ALA A 71 -9.39 -2.96 8.75
N ALA A 72 -8.97 -4.16 9.16
CA ALA A 72 -9.87 -5.17 9.72
C ALA A 72 -10.53 -4.65 11.01
N PHE A 73 -9.71 -4.17 11.94
CA PHE A 73 -10.20 -3.59 13.20
C PHE A 73 -11.07 -2.34 12.95
N GLY A 74 -10.62 -1.46 12.06
CA GLY A 74 -11.34 -0.24 11.67
C GLY A 74 -12.70 -0.53 11.02
N THR A 75 -12.79 -1.60 10.23
CA THR A 75 -14.05 -2.07 9.61
C THR A 75 -15.03 -2.56 10.67
N MET A 76 -14.57 -3.40 11.61
CA MET A 76 -15.40 -3.89 12.72
C MET A 76 -15.99 -2.75 13.55
N LEU A 77 -15.19 -1.69 13.78
CA LEU A 77 -15.63 -0.50 14.49
C LEU A 77 -16.49 0.44 13.63
N SER A 78 -16.47 0.36 12.30
CA SER A 78 -17.13 1.33 11.41
C SER A 78 -18.38 0.80 10.69
N LEU A 79 -18.92 -0.36 11.07
CA LEU A 79 -20.04 -1.03 10.37
C LEU A 79 -21.25 -0.12 10.11
N LYS A 80 -21.50 0.86 10.98
CA LYS A 80 -22.61 1.83 10.85
C LYS A 80 -22.22 3.14 10.17
N ASN A 81 -20.94 3.41 9.94
CA ASN A 81 -20.42 4.62 9.31
C ASN A 81 -19.94 4.35 7.88
N ARG A 82 -20.88 4.45 6.92
CA ARG A 82 -20.60 4.18 5.49
C ARG A 82 -19.48 5.05 4.89
N LYS A 83 -19.22 6.23 5.44
CA LYS A 83 -18.17 7.12 4.90
C LYS A 83 -16.77 6.68 5.29
N ILE A 84 -16.60 6.04 6.45
CA ILE A 84 -15.32 5.49 6.92
C ILE A 84 -15.15 4.06 6.37
N ILE A 85 -16.22 3.27 6.30
CA ILE A 85 -16.14 1.86 5.87
C ILE A 85 -15.59 1.71 4.45
N ILE A 86 -15.89 2.64 3.53
CA ILE A 86 -15.37 2.60 2.16
C ILE A 86 -13.84 2.66 2.15
N GLY A 87 -13.25 3.58 2.92
CA GLY A 87 -11.80 3.68 3.03
C GLY A 87 -11.18 2.43 3.65
N MET A 88 -11.82 1.85 4.67
CA MET A 88 -11.36 0.60 5.29
C MET A 88 -11.45 -0.61 4.34
N ILE A 89 -12.50 -0.69 3.51
CA ILE A 89 -12.63 -1.75 2.49
C ILE A 89 -11.54 -1.62 1.42
N LEU A 90 -11.23 -0.39 0.97
CA LEU A 90 -10.12 -0.17 0.02
C LEU A 90 -8.78 -0.60 0.63
N LEU A 91 -8.54 -0.29 1.91
CA LEU A 91 -7.35 -0.74 2.63
C LEU A 91 -7.27 -2.28 2.70
N LEU A 92 -8.37 -2.97 3.01
CA LEU A 92 -8.42 -4.44 3.03
C LEU A 92 -8.19 -5.04 1.65
N ALA A 93 -8.87 -4.54 0.63
CA ALA A 93 -8.73 -5.00 -0.74
C ALA A 93 -7.29 -4.82 -1.25
N GLY A 94 -6.72 -3.64 -1.03
CA GLY A 94 -5.34 -3.36 -1.41
C GLY A 94 -4.32 -4.20 -0.66
N SER A 95 -4.55 -4.48 0.63
CA SER A 95 -3.68 -5.36 1.42
C SER A 95 -3.73 -6.81 0.93
N ALA A 96 -4.94 -7.30 0.59
CA ALA A 96 -5.11 -8.65 0.05
C ALA A 96 -4.41 -8.80 -1.31
N MET A 97 -4.50 -7.78 -2.18
CA MET A 97 -3.78 -7.74 -3.45
C MET A 97 -2.26 -7.75 -3.27
N GLN A 98 -1.73 -7.00 -2.30
CA GLN A 98 -0.30 -6.97 -2.01
C GLN A 98 0.22 -8.30 -1.45
N LEU A 99 -0.50 -8.91 -0.50
CA LEU A 99 -0.10 -10.19 0.08
C LEU A 99 -0.18 -11.34 -0.94
N GLY A 100 -1.28 -11.41 -1.70
CA GLY A 100 -1.44 -12.40 -2.76
C GLY A 100 -0.47 -12.16 -3.91
N GLY A 101 -0.35 -10.91 -4.34
CA GLY A 101 0.58 -10.48 -5.39
C GLY A 101 2.02 -10.80 -5.03
N GLY A 102 2.48 -10.45 -3.83
CA GLY A 102 3.85 -10.72 -3.37
C GLY A 102 4.20 -12.21 -3.32
N TYR A 103 3.26 -13.07 -2.95
CA TYR A 103 3.48 -14.52 -3.03
C TYR A 103 3.60 -15.00 -4.48
N VAL A 104 2.72 -14.54 -5.37
CA VAL A 104 2.78 -14.89 -6.80
C VAL A 104 4.06 -14.35 -7.44
N ASP A 105 4.49 -13.16 -7.05
CA ASP A 105 5.70 -12.49 -7.53
C ASP A 105 6.95 -13.29 -7.22
N TYR A 106 7.10 -13.71 -5.96
CA TYR A 106 8.17 -14.63 -5.58
C TYR A 106 8.18 -15.91 -6.43
N ASN A 107 7.02 -16.49 -6.74
CA ASN A 107 6.96 -17.67 -7.61
C ASN A 107 7.41 -17.33 -9.04
N PHE A 108 7.07 -16.16 -9.58
CA PHE A 108 7.60 -15.72 -10.86
C PHE A 108 9.12 -15.51 -10.82
N HIS A 109 9.66 -14.91 -9.77
CA HIS A 109 11.12 -14.80 -9.59
C HIS A 109 11.80 -16.17 -9.65
N THR A 110 11.19 -17.20 -9.06
CA THR A 110 11.78 -18.55 -9.08
C THR A 110 11.73 -19.25 -10.44
N ILE A 111 10.70 -18.98 -11.26
CA ILE A 111 10.48 -19.66 -12.54
C ILE A 111 11.16 -18.92 -13.70
N TYR A 112 11.06 -17.59 -13.70
CA TYR A 112 11.48 -16.73 -14.80
C TYR A 112 12.74 -15.90 -14.49
N GLY A 113 13.27 -16.00 -13.26
CA GLY A 113 14.28 -15.08 -12.74
C GLY A 113 13.64 -13.77 -12.27
N ILE A 114 14.45 -12.85 -11.73
CA ILE A 114 13.98 -11.50 -11.37
C ILE A 114 13.41 -10.87 -12.64
N ASP A 115 12.10 -10.80 -12.70
CA ASP A 115 11.36 -10.29 -13.83
C ASP A 115 11.32 -8.76 -13.74
N GLY A 116 11.25 -8.09 -14.90
CA GLY A 116 11.20 -6.63 -14.92
C GLY A 116 9.91 -6.10 -14.29
N LEU A 117 9.87 -4.81 -13.92
CA LEU A 117 8.76 -4.12 -13.22
C LEU A 117 7.34 -4.25 -13.83
N VAL A 118 7.17 -4.92 -14.96
CA VAL A 118 5.93 -4.98 -15.75
C VAL A 118 5.38 -6.41 -15.83
N THR A 119 5.45 -7.17 -14.73
CA THR A 119 4.77 -8.47 -14.63
C THR A 119 3.41 -8.35 -13.95
N SER A 120 2.53 -9.32 -14.20
CA SER A 120 1.17 -9.27 -13.67
C SER A 120 1.12 -9.35 -12.14
N SER A 121 2.11 -9.98 -11.52
CA SER A 121 2.30 -9.99 -10.06
C SER A 121 2.67 -8.60 -9.54
N HIS A 122 3.69 -7.95 -10.11
CA HIS A 122 4.12 -6.59 -9.78
C HIS A 122 2.96 -5.58 -9.92
N LEU A 123 2.25 -5.60 -11.06
CA LEU A 123 1.08 -4.74 -11.29
C LEU A 123 -0.03 -4.97 -10.25
N THR A 124 -0.20 -6.21 -9.77
CA THR A 124 -1.17 -6.53 -8.71
C THR A 124 -0.74 -5.92 -7.37
N ILE A 125 0.54 -6.04 -7.01
CA ILE A 125 1.11 -5.44 -5.78
C ILE A 125 0.96 -3.92 -5.82
N GLU A 126 1.34 -3.29 -6.93
CA GLU A 126 1.28 -1.83 -7.10
C GLU A 126 -0.14 -1.29 -7.11
N SER A 127 -1.06 -2.01 -7.75
CA SER A 127 -2.49 -1.70 -7.69
C SER A 127 -3.01 -1.79 -6.25
N GLY A 128 -2.58 -2.82 -5.52
CA GLY A 128 -2.90 -2.95 -4.10
C GLY A 128 -2.34 -1.80 -3.26
N LEU A 129 -1.11 -1.36 -3.55
CA LEU A 129 -0.48 -0.22 -2.90
C LEU A 129 -1.25 1.08 -3.16
N LEU A 130 -1.67 1.32 -4.41
CA LEU A 130 -2.52 2.46 -4.77
C LEU A 130 -3.86 2.43 -4.01
N LEU A 131 -4.52 1.27 -3.94
CA LEU A 131 -5.75 1.11 -3.17
C LEU A 131 -5.54 1.41 -1.68
N THR A 132 -4.45 0.93 -1.08
CA THR A 132 -4.15 1.24 0.33
C THR A 132 -3.85 2.73 0.55
N SER A 133 -3.15 3.39 -0.40
CA SER A 133 -2.89 4.83 -0.34
C SER A 133 -4.18 5.66 -0.41
N ILE A 134 -5.06 5.36 -1.37
CA ILE A 134 -6.36 6.04 -1.51
C ILE A 134 -7.24 5.75 -0.29
N GLY A 135 -7.32 4.50 0.16
CA GLY A 135 -8.10 4.10 1.32
C GLY A 135 -7.64 4.81 2.59
N GLY A 136 -6.32 4.91 2.81
CA GLY A 136 -5.71 5.61 3.94
C GLY A 136 -6.03 7.10 3.93
N PHE A 137 -5.87 7.76 2.77
CA PHE A 137 -6.23 9.17 2.59
C PHE A 137 -7.72 9.43 2.84
N LEU A 138 -8.61 8.65 2.23
CA LEU A 138 -10.06 8.82 2.36
C LEU A 138 -10.53 8.62 3.81
N THR A 139 -9.94 7.67 4.53
CA THR A 139 -10.23 7.40 5.93
C THR A 139 -9.75 8.53 6.82
N LEU A 140 -8.48 8.97 6.67
CA LEU A 140 -7.90 10.07 7.44
C LEU A 140 -8.66 11.39 7.21
N ALA A 141 -9.12 11.64 5.99
CA ALA A 141 -9.90 12.83 5.63
C ALA A 141 -11.28 12.91 6.32
N LYS A 142 -11.75 11.84 6.98
CA LYS A 142 -13.00 11.88 7.77
C LYS A 142 -12.82 12.48 9.15
N PHE A 143 -11.58 12.70 9.58
CA PHE A 143 -11.26 13.36 10.85
C PHE A 143 -10.98 14.84 10.62
N GLY A 144 -11.24 15.67 11.64
CA GLY A 144 -11.04 17.12 11.55
C GLY A 144 -9.59 17.49 11.24
N TYR A 145 -9.39 18.47 10.35
CA TYR A 145 -8.07 18.88 9.85
C TYR A 145 -7.08 19.26 10.97
N THR A 146 -7.56 19.87 12.05
CA THR A 146 -6.74 20.21 13.21
C THR A 146 -6.06 18.97 13.83
N LYS A 147 -6.73 17.82 13.82
CA LYS A 147 -6.21 16.53 14.32
C LYS A 147 -5.28 15.86 13.30
N THR A 148 -5.55 16.04 12.00
CA THR A 148 -4.87 15.29 10.93
C THR A 148 -3.76 16.04 10.22
N ARG A 149 -3.59 17.36 10.46
CA ARG A 149 -2.64 18.24 9.74
C ARG A 149 -1.24 17.66 9.58
N LYS A 150 -0.71 16.96 10.58
CA LYS A 150 0.63 16.37 10.54
C LYS A 150 0.72 15.08 9.72
N LEU A 151 -0.39 14.37 9.56
CA LEU A 151 -0.47 13.07 8.88
C LEU A 151 -0.93 13.20 7.43
N VAL A 152 -1.70 14.23 7.11
CA VAL A 152 -2.20 14.49 5.75
C VAL A 152 -1.07 14.53 4.71
N PRO A 153 0.10 15.16 4.95
CA PRO A 153 1.21 15.13 3.99
C PRO A 153 1.67 13.70 3.67
N PHE A 154 1.79 12.82 4.67
CA PHE A 154 2.17 11.42 4.44
C PHE A 154 1.13 10.68 3.59
N ALA A 155 -0.16 10.87 3.89
CA ALA A 155 -1.23 10.26 3.10
C ALA A 155 -1.24 10.75 1.64
N ILE A 156 -1.00 12.06 1.42
CA ILE A 156 -0.90 12.63 0.07
C ILE A 156 0.32 12.08 -0.66
N LEU A 157 1.48 12.02 -0.01
CA LEU A 157 2.69 11.46 -0.60
C LEU A 157 2.48 9.98 -0.97
N ASN A 158 1.85 9.19 -0.12
CA ASN A 158 1.55 7.79 -0.44
C ASN A 158 0.72 7.67 -1.73
N VAL A 159 -0.31 8.50 -1.90
CA VAL A 159 -1.14 8.52 -3.13
C VAL A 159 -0.30 8.96 -4.34
N ILE A 160 0.47 10.04 -4.23
CA ILE A 160 1.27 10.54 -5.34
C ILE A 160 2.31 9.51 -5.77
N PHE A 161 3.10 8.97 -4.83
CA PHE A 161 4.14 8.00 -5.16
C PHE A 161 3.56 6.72 -5.74
N SER A 162 2.51 6.15 -5.15
CA SER A 162 1.88 4.93 -5.69
C SER A 162 1.24 5.15 -7.06
N THR A 163 0.61 6.31 -7.30
CA THR A 163 0.04 6.66 -8.61
C THR A 163 1.12 6.86 -9.66
N THR A 164 2.19 7.58 -9.31
CA THR A 164 3.33 7.80 -10.22
C THR A 164 4.02 6.48 -10.55
N TRP A 165 4.17 5.58 -9.57
CA TRP A 165 4.80 4.29 -9.75
C TRP A 165 4.04 3.42 -10.76
N ILE A 166 2.75 3.19 -10.52
CA ILE A 166 1.95 2.37 -11.44
C ILE A 166 1.82 3.06 -12.81
N GLY A 167 1.74 4.39 -12.84
CA GLY A 167 1.70 5.17 -14.08
C GLY A 167 2.98 5.03 -14.90
N PHE A 168 4.14 5.02 -14.24
CA PHE A 168 5.43 4.76 -14.88
C PHE A 168 5.48 3.36 -15.49
N ASN A 169 5.08 2.32 -14.75
CA ASN A 169 5.09 0.95 -15.26
C ASN A 169 4.11 0.71 -16.40
N LEU A 170 2.91 1.30 -16.34
CA LEU A 170 1.97 1.26 -17.46
C LEU A 170 2.51 2.00 -18.70
N SER A 171 3.20 3.12 -18.50
CA SER A 171 3.84 3.87 -19.59
C SER A 171 4.96 3.06 -20.24
N LEU A 172 5.75 2.32 -19.45
CA LEU A 172 6.76 1.39 -19.97
C LEU A 172 6.13 0.26 -20.80
N LEU A 173 5.00 -0.31 -20.37
CA LEU A 173 4.31 -1.33 -21.15
C LEU A 173 3.92 -0.81 -22.54
N VAL A 174 3.34 0.38 -22.60
CA VAL A 174 2.97 1.01 -23.89
C VAL A 174 4.20 1.35 -24.71
N GLY A 175 5.20 2.01 -24.11
CA GLY A 175 6.43 2.41 -24.80
C GLY A 175 7.20 1.23 -25.37
N ALA A 176 7.28 0.13 -24.63
CA ALA A 176 7.90 -1.11 -25.07
C ALA A 176 7.25 -1.70 -26.31
N THR A 177 5.92 -1.73 -26.35
CA THR A 177 5.19 -2.25 -27.51
C THR A 177 5.37 -1.36 -28.74
N MET A 178 5.43 -0.04 -28.55
CA MET A 178 5.56 0.92 -29.65
C MET A 178 6.99 0.99 -30.21
N LEU A 179 7.99 0.85 -29.33
CA LEU A 179 9.41 0.96 -29.70
C LEU A 179 10.07 -0.40 -29.95
N CYS A 180 9.32 -1.51 -29.83
CA CYS A 180 9.82 -2.88 -29.90
C CYS A 180 11.04 -3.13 -28.98
N ILE A 181 11.05 -2.49 -27.80
CA ILE A 181 12.17 -2.63 -26.87
C ILE A 181 11.93 -3.90 -26.03
N PRO A 182 12.90 -4.82 -25.95
CA PRO A 182 12.84 -5.94 -25.03
C PRO A 182 12.89 -5.42 -23.59
N VAL A 183 11.73 -5.21 -22.97
CA VAL A 183 11.61 -4.72 -21.58
C VAL A 183 12.38 -5.61 -20.60
N TYR A 184 12.36 -6.92 -20.86
CA TYR A 184 13.12 -7.88 -20.07
C TYR A 184 14.63 -7.65 -20.16
N ASP A 185 15.16 -7.13 -21.28
CA ASP A 185 16.58 -6.76 -21.38
C ASP A 185 16.87 -5.41 -20.71
N LEU A 186 15.90 -4.49 -20.71
CA LEU A 186 16.03 -3.17 -20.07
C LEU A 186 16.22 -3.28 -18.54
N PHE A 187 15.69 -4.34 -17.94
CA PHE A 187 15.76 -4.59 -16.49
C PHE A 187 16.59 -5.83 -16.11
N SER A 188 16.89 -6.77 -17.02
CA SER A 188 17.82 -7.89 -16.73
C SER A 188 19.30 -7.55 -16.98
N SER A 189 19.58 -6.63 -17.92
CA SER A 189 20.90 -6.01 -18.02
C SER A 189 20.95 -4.87 -17.02
N GLY A 190 21.98 -4.83 -16.16
CA GLY A 190 22.13 -3.80 -15.11
C GLY A 190 22.48 -2.42 -15.68
N CYS A 191 21.87 -2.05 -16.80
CA CYS A 191 22.07 -0.82 -17.55
C CYS A 191 20.70 -0.20 -17.88
N SER A 192 19.82 -0.08 -16.88
CA SER A 192 18.75 0.91 -16.93
C SER A 192 19.37 2.29 -16.60
N VAL A 193 19.80 2.99 -17.65
CA VAL A 193 20.10 4.44 -17.69
C VAL A 193 21.17 4.96 -16.72
N MET A 194 22.41 5.05 -17.24
CA MET A 194 23.09 6.34 -17.34
C MET A 194 23.35 6.64 -18.81
#